data_AF-A0A2N9EQL8-F1
#
_entry.id   AF-A0A2N9EQL8-F1
#
_cell.length_a   1.000
_cell.length_b   1.000
_cell.length_c   1.000
_cell.angle_alpha   90.00
_cell.angle_beta   90.00
_cell.angle_gamma   90.00
#
_symmetry.space_group_name_H-M   'P 1'
#
loop_
_entity.id
_entity.type
_entity.pdbx_description
1 polymer ?
#
loop_
_entity_poly.entity_id
_entity_poly.type
_entity_poly.pdbx_seq_one_letter_code
_entity_poly.pdbx_strand_id
1 'polypeptide(L)'
;MDQRAKDKGKAPLIETNSDTSNEDYIGQANDVSMGQRDNCDDTHTDEQDWRTVLGKRLHDLSYADVSRIKFKSIADGDDFYNAYAKFVGFSVRKDDVKRDKNNTVISRRWVCAKEGFRKIKHEETMDRKRDPKPMTRCGCMAAFRMKYDQKSNEWKVVEFASDHNHELASVSDVQFLRSHRKVGESDKAQVQALRSVGVKTSQIMDHLVHQSGGYENVGFTRKDLYNSIDMDRMSKISHGDAEGGLAYLCAKKETDSSFFF
;
A
#
# COMPACT_ATOMS: atom_id res chain seq x y z
N MET A 1 26.50 0.66 67.28
CA MET A 1 26.02 1.79 66.45
C MET A 1 26.78 1.73 65.15
N ASP A 2 26.23 1.52 63.97
CA ASP A 2 24.98 0.92 63.49
C ASP A 2 25.33 0.60 62.03
N GLN A 3 25.37 -0.68 61.64
CA GLN A 3 25.67 -1.09 60.25
C GLN A 3 24.34 -1.42 59.58
N ARG A 4 23.79 -0.49 58.79
CA ARG A 4 22.53 -0.71 58.07
C ARG A 4 22.78 -1.14 56.63
N ALA A 5 22.13 -2.25 56.33
CA ALA A 5 22.28 -3.10 55.17
C ALA A 5 21.76 -2.49 53.86
N LYS A 6 22.31 -3.02 52.77
CA LYS A 6 21.92 -2.85 51.38
C LYS A 6 20.49 -3.36 51.17
N ASP A 7 19.60 -2.51 50.69
CA ASP A 7 18.28 -2.91 50.22
C ASP A 7 18.31 -3.06 48.69
N LYS A 8 18.13 -4.29 48.23
CA LYS A 8 17.95 -4.63 46.80
C LYS A 8 16.44 -4.68 46.55
N GLY A 9 15.89 -3.56 46.09
CA GLY A 9 14.51 -3.41 45.70
C GLY A 9 14.17 -4.18 44.41
N LYS A 10 13.27 -5.14 44.59
CA LYS A 10 12.62 -6.06 43.66
C LYS A 10 11.94 -5.32 42.48
N ALA A 11 12.19 -5.76 41.24
CA ALA A 11 11.45 -5.32 40.06
C ALA A 11 10.01 -5.91 40.06
N PRO A 12 8.96 -5.15 39.75
CA PRO A 12 7.61 -5.70 39.62
C PRO A 12 7.37 -6.25 38.21
N LEU A 13 6.70 -7.41 38.19
CA LEU A 13 6.13 -8.05 37.00
C LEU A 13 5.18 -7.10 36.27
N ILE A 14 5.31 -7.00 34.94
CA ILE A 14 4.25 -6.44 34.09
C ILE A 14 3.45 -7.62 33.57
N GLU A 15 2.23 -7.71 34.08
CA GLU A 15 1.21 -8.68 33.74
C GLU A 15 0.72 -8.47 32.30
N THR A 16 0.53 -9.59 31.61
CA THR A 16 -0.10 -9.68 30.30
C THR A 16 -1.60 -9.53 30.44
N ASN A 17 -2.16 -8.39 30.05
CA ASN A 17 -3.61 -8.24 29.93
C ASN A 17 -4.05 -8.51 28.49
N SER A 18 -4.56 -9.73 28.33
CA SER A 18 -5.53 -10.10 27.31
C SER A 18 -6.88 -9.50 27.68
N ASP A 19 -7.32 -8.46 26.96
CA ASP A 19 -8.70 -8.00 27.05
C ASP A 19 -9.34 -8.00 25.66
N THR A 20 -10.15 -9.04 25.48
CA THR A 20 -11.28 -9.10 24.56
C THR A 20 -12.40 -8.22 25.11
N SER A 21 -12.78 -7.19 24.35
CA SER A 21 -14.14 -6.65 24.40
C SER A 21 -14.49 -6.04 23.04
N ASN A 22 -15.29 -6.78 22.28
CA ASN A 22 -16.23 -6.23 21.30
C ASN A 22 -17.19 -5.29 22.04
N GLU A 23 -17.50 -4.13 21.48
CA GLU A 23 -18.87 -3.78 21.04
C GLU A 23 -18.90 -2.39 20.38
N ASP A 24 -19.89 -2.23 19.50
CA ASP A 24 -20.45 -0.98 18.95
C ASP A 24 -19.78 -0.32 17.74
N TYR A 25 -20.04 -0.88 16.55
CA TYR A 25 -19.92 -0.19 15.27
C TYR A 25 -21.30 0.13 14.67
N ILE A 26 -21.92 1.23 15.11
CA ILE A 26 -23.04 1.86 14.41
C ILE A 26 -22.45 2.89 13.43
N GLY A 27 -22.24 2.46 12.19
CA GLY A 27 -21.81 3.29 11.08
C GLY A 27 -22.98 3.65 10.19
N GLN A 28 -23.48 4.88 10.33
CA GLN A 28 -24.48 5.49 9.46
C GLN A 28 -24.06 5.43 7.98
N ALA A 29 -24.97 4.95 7.15
CA ALA A 29 -24.86 4.95 5.69
C ALA A 29 -24.73 6.40 5.19
N ASN A 30 -23.59 6.70 4.58
CA ASN A 30 -23.44 7.86 3.71
C ASN A 30 -23.03 7.34 2.33
N ASP A 31 -23.87 7.62 1.33
CA ASP A 31 -23.66 7.37 -0.08
C ASP A 31 -22.27 7.83 -0.52
N VAL A 32 -21.39 6.87 -0.76
CA VAL A 32 -20.16 7.08 -1.53
C VAL A 32 -20.39 6.41 -2.88
N SER A 33 -20.75 7.24 -3.85
CA SER A 33 -20.68 6.93 -5.28
C SER A 33 -19.49 6.01 -5.58
N MET A 34 -19.79 4.83 -6.11
CA MET A 34 -18.83 3.87 -6.65
C MET A 34 -17.96 4.57 -7.70
N GLY A 35 -16.82 5.12 -7.28
CA GLY A 35 -15.74 5.43 -8.20
C GLY A 35 -15.27 4.12 -8.81
N GLN A 36 -15.48 3.97 -10.12
CA GLN A 36 -14.97 2.85 -10.90
C GLN A 36 -13.50 2.63 -10.56
N ARG A 37 -13.21 1.48 -9.96
CA ARG A 37 -11.85 1.02 -9.76
C ARG A 37 -11.29 0.82 -11.16
N ASP A 38 -10.29 1.61 -11.52
CA ASP A 38 -9.46 1.34 -12.69
C ASP A 38 -8.86 -0.07 -12.46
N ASN A 39 -9.48 -1.08 -13.08
CA ASN A 39 -8.91 -2.41 -13.23
C ASN A 39 -7.69 -2.26 -14.15
N CYS A 40 -6.54 -1.93 -13.58
CA CYS A 40 -5.28 -2.21 -14.23
C CYS A 40 -5.00 -3.69 -14.02
N ASP A 41 -5.20 -4.44 -15.09
CA ASP A 41 -4.65 -5.76 -15.29
C ASP A 41 -3.12 -5.67 -15.13
N ASP A 42 -2.65 -5.91 -13.91
CA ASP A 42 -1.23 -5.97 -13.52
C ASP A 42 -0.65 -7.27 -14.12
N THR A 43 -0.45 -7.27 -15.44
CA THR A 43 0.34 -8.30 -16.12
C THR A 43 1.80 -8.11 -15.71
N HIS A 44 2.18 -8.89 -14.71
CA HIS A 44 3.53 -9.06 -14.22
C HIS A 44 4.46 -9.39 -15.39
N THR A 45 5.36 -8.48 -15.74
CA THR A 45 6.52 -8.81 -16.57
C THR A 45 7.71 -8.96 -15.64
N ASP A 46 8.51 -10.01 -15.87
CA ASP A 46 9.71 -10.34 -15.11
C ASP A 46 10.58 -9.11 -14.86
N GLU A 47 11.10 -9.01 -13.63
CA GLU A 47 11.87 -7.89 -13.08
C GLU A 47 12.85 -7.29 -14.10
N GLN A 48 12.42 -6.19 -14.72
CA GLN A 48 13.34 -5.33 -15.46
C GLN A 48 14.23 -4.66 -14.42
N ASP A 49 15.48 -5.12 -14.33
CA ASP A 49 16.43 -4.61 -13.34
C ASP A 49 16.84 -3.17 -13.67
N TRP A 50 16.14 -2.21 -13.05
CA TRP A 50 16.42 -0.79 -13.20
C TRP A 50 17.62 -0.31 -12.37
N ARG A 51 18.39 -1.20 -11.70
CA ARG A 51 19.56 -0.80 -10.89
C ARG A 51 20.56 0.06 -11.66
N THR A 52 20.73 -0.21 -12.95
CA THR A 52 21.57 0.58 -13.85
C THR A 52 20.76 1.00 -15.07
N VAL A 53 20.58 2.30 -15.25
CA VAL A 53 19.88 2.88 -16.40
C VAL A 53 20.81 3.85 -17.10
N LEU A 54 20.99 3.68 -18.42
CA LEU A 54 21.90 4.49 -19.23
C LEU A 54 23.36 4.49 -18.72
N GLY A 55 23.80 3.39 -18.09
CA GLY A 55 25.15 3.25 -17.53
C GLY A 55 25.40 4.06 -16.25
N LYS A 56 24.36 4.66 -15.66
CA LYS A 56 24.43 5.41 -14.40
C LYS A 56 23.64 4.70 -13.29
N ARG A 57 24.02 4.98 -12.04
CA ARG A 57 23.24 4.59 -10.86
C ARG A 57 21.98 5.44 -10.78
N LEU A 58 20.89 4.86 -10.27
CA LEU A 58 19.58 5.52 -10.18
C LEU A 58 19.62 6.89 -9.49
N HIS A 59 20.38 7.04 -8.40
CA HIS A 59 20.46 8.30 -7.65
C HIS A 59 21.24 9.42 -8.36
N ASP A 60 22.03 9.08 -9.38
CA ASP A 60 22.84 10.02 -10.15
C ASP A 60 22.11 10.49 -11.43
N LEU A 61 20.85 10.08 -11.61
CA LEU A 61 20.06 10.42 -12.78
C LEU A 61 19.59 11.88 -12.72
N SER A 62 19.92 12.63 -13.77
CA SER A 62 19.39 13.97 -14.00
C SER A 62 18.12 13.94 -14.85
N TYR A 63 17.39 15.06 -14.89
CA TYR A 63 16.28 15.22 -15.85
C TYR A 63 16.70 14.92 -17.30
N ALA A 64 17.91 15.31 -17.70
CA ALA A 64 18.42 15.07 -19.05
C ALA A 64 18.64 13.57 -19.35
N ASP A 65 18.90 12.76 -18.33
CA ASP A 65 19.03 11.31 -18.47
C ASP A 65 17.64 10.67 -18.55
N VAL A 66 16.77 11.00 -17.59
CA VAL A 66 15.42 10.41 -17.49
C VAL A 66 14.53 10.79 -18.68
N SER A 67 14.66 12.01 -19.20
CA SER A 67 13.91 12.48 -20.38
C SER A 67 14.24 11.74 -21.68
N ARG A 68 15.36 11.04 -21.76
CA ARG A 68 15.72 10.17 -22.90
C ARG A 68 15.05 8.81 -22.84
N ILE A 69 14.59 8.41 -21.67
CA ILE A 69 13.90 7.15 -21.47
C ILE A 69 12.50 7.28 -22.03
N LYS A 70 12.09 6.26 -22.78
CA LYS A 70 10.75 6.12 -23.30
C LYS A 70 10.16 4.82 -22.78
N PHE A 71 8.88 4.87 -22.46
CA PHE A 71 8.15 3.74 -21.91
C PHE A 71 7.07 3.29 -22.88
N LYS A 72 6.83 1.98 -22.95
CA LYS A 72 5.76 1.43 -23.79
C LYS A 72 4.42 1.55 -23.08
N SER A 73 4.42 1.42 -21.76
CA SER A 73 3.23 1.48 -20.94
C SER A 73 3.36 2.45 -19.75
N ILE A 74 2.23 2.77 -19.13
CA ILE A 74 2.20 3.48 -17.83
C ILE A 74 2.79 2.61 -16.73
N ALA A 75 2.63 1.28 -16.82
CA ALA A 75 3.15 0.34 -15.84
C ALA A 75 4.69 0.34 -15.83
N ASP A 76 5.33 0.31 -17.00
CA ASP A 76 6.80 0.38 -17.10
C ASP A 76 7.34 1.66 -16.44
N GLY A 77 6.61 2.78 -16.60
CA GLY A 77 6.93 4.05 -15.97
C GLY A 77 6.72 4.06 -14.45
N ASP A 78 5.66 3.40 -13.98
CA ASP A 78 5.37 3.18 -12.56
C ASP A 78 6.49 2.36 -11.92
N ASP A 79 6.88 1.26 -12.55
CA ASP A 79 7.94 0.35 -12.08
C ASP A 79 9.30 1.04 -12.07
N PHE A 80 9.64 1.77 -13.13
CA PHE A 80 10.87 2.57 -13.18
C PHE A 80 10.93 3.58 -12.03
N TYR A 81 9.88 4.38 -11.85
CA TYR A 81 9.90 5.43 -10.83
C TYR A 81 9.83 4.84 -9.41
N ASN A 82 9.13 3.72 -9.22
CA ASN A 82 9.11 3.02 -7.94
C ASN A 82 10.49 2.39 -7.63
N ALA A 83 11.19 1.84 -8.62
CA ALA A 83 12.56 1.35 -8.46
C ALA A 83 13.55 2.48 -8.14
N TYR A 84 13.45 3.62 -8.84
CA TYR A 84 14.18 4.84 -8.50
C TYR A 84 13.91 5.26 -7.05
N ALA A 85 12.65 5.33 -6.65
CA ALA A 85 12.27 5.71 -5.30
C ALA A 85 12.73 4.72 -4.23
N LYS A 86 12.75 3.42 -4.54
CA LYS A 86 13.31 2.37 -3.67
C LYS A 86 14.80 2.59 -3.47
N PHE A 87 15.54 2.87 -4.54
CA PHE A 87 16.97 3.13 -4.46
C PHE A 87 17.28 4.41 -3.67
N VAL A 88 16.56 5.50 -3.95
CA VAL A 88 16.78 6.81 -3.30
C VAL A 88 16.27 6.82 -1.85
N GLY A 89 15.24 6.03 -1.55
CA GLY A 89 14.74 5.83 -0.19
C GLY A 89 13.50 6.64 0.16
N PHE A 90 12.57 6.81 -0.78
CA PHE A 90 11.27 7.42 -0.52
C PHE A 90 10.12 6.56 -1.02
N SER A 91 8.91 6.89 -0.57
CA SER A 91 7.70 6.20 -1.01
C SER A 91 6.98 7.00 -2.10
N VAL A 92 6.50 6.31 -3.12
CA VAL A 92 5.76 6.90 -4.25
C VAL A 92 4.26 6.90 -4.00
N ARG A 93 3.60 7.97 -4.43
CA ARG A 93 2.14 8.07 -4.54
C ARG A 93 1.75 8.43 -5.97
N LYS A 94 0.74 7.73 -6.51
CA LYS A 94 0.09 8.12 -7.76
C LYS A 94 -0.71 9.41 -7.53
N ASP A 95 -0.45 10.44 -8.33
CA ASP A 95 -1.07 11.76 -8.23
C ASP A 95 -2.10 11.94 -9.36
N ASP A 96 -2.08 13.06 -10.08
CA ASP A 96 -3.08 13.35 -11.10
C ASP A 96 -2.96 12.43 -12.35
N VAL A 97 -4.13 12.18 -12.95
CA VAL A 97 -4.29 11.60 -14.28
C VAL A 97 -4.94 12.66 -15.15
N LYS A 98 -4.44 12.86 -16.37
CA LYS A 98 -5.20 13.59 -17.40
C LYS A 98 -5.64 12.62 -18.46
N ARG A 99 -6.91 12.74 -18.85
CA ARG A 99 -7.56 11.93 -19.87
C ARG A 99 -8.05 12.83 -21.01
N ASP A 100 -8.07 12.31 -22.22
CA ASP A 100 -8.67 12.99 -23.37
C ASP A 100 -10.21 12.81 -23.37
N LYS A 101 -10.91 13.42 -24.34
CA LYS A 101 -12.35 13.32 -24.56
C LYS A 101 -12.86 11.88 -24.65
N ASN A 102 -12.03 10.96 -25.15
CA ASN A 102 -12.34 9.53 -25.26
C ASN A 102 -12.05 8.76 -23.96
N ASN A 103 -11.78 9.44 -22.85
CA ASN A 103 -11.41 8.87 -21.55
C ASN A 103 -10.08 8.08 -21.53
N THR A 104 -9.30 8.14 -22.62
CA THR A 104 -7.95 7.58 -22.71
C THR A 104 -6.97 8.40 -21.88
N VAL A 105 -6.12 7.75 -21.10
CA VAL A 105 -5.08 8.42 -20.32
C VAL A 105 -4.02 9.01 -21.25
N ILE A 106 -3.77 10.31 -21.13
CA ILE A 106 -2.76 11.05 -21.91
C ILE A 106 -1.59 11.55 -21.07
N SER A 107 -1.76 11.56 -19.74
CA SER A 107 -0.73 11.98 -18.80
C SER A 107 -0.93 11.31 -17.46
N ARG A 108 0.16 10.91 -16.82
CA ARG A 108 0.17 10.39 -15.45
C ARG A 108 1.30 11.01 -14.66
N ARG A 109 1.02 11.39 -13.41
CA ARG A 109 2.00 11.95 -12.47
C ARG A 109 2.14 11.06 -11.23
N TRP A 110 3.36 10.96 -10.75
CA TRP A 110 3.75 10.32 -9.51
C TRP A 110 4.54 11.31 -8.66
N VAL A 111 4.38 11.22 -7.35
CA VAL A 111 4.99 12.16 -6.40
C VAL A 111 5.53 11.42 -5.19
N CYS A 112 6.42 12.06 -4.44
CA CYS A 112 6.76 11.59 -3.10
C CYS A 112 5.51 11.49 -2.21
N ALA A 113 5.45 10.51 -1.33
CA ALA A 113 4.36 10.36 -0.36
C ALA A 113 4.21 11.59 0.56
N LYS A 114 5.30 12.33 0.78
CA LYS A 114 5.33 13.57 1.55
C LYS A 114 5.07 14.85 0.71
N GLU A 115 4.65 14.71 -0.55
CA GLU A 115 4.37 15.83 -1.44
C GLU A 115 3.20 16.69 -0.96
N GLY A 116 3.36 18.00 -1.20
CA GLY A 116 2.33 19.02 -0.95
C GLY A 116 2.00 19.18 0.54
N PHE A 117 0.88 19.82 0.81
CA PHE A 117 0.37 20.02 2.18
C PHE A 117 -1.03 19.46 2.30
N ARG A 118 -1.41 19.05 3.51
CA ARG A 118 -2.79 18.64 3.78
C ARG A 118 -3.67 19.89 3.74
N LYS A 119 -4.88 19.77 3.18
CA LYS A 119 -5.83 20.89 3.18
C LYS A 119 -6.32 21.14 4.60
N ILE A 120 -6.33 22.41 5.01
CA ILE A 120 -6.73 22.91 6.34
C ILE A 120 -8.11 22.39 6.79
N LYS A 121 -9.05 22.20 5.86
CA LYS A 121 -10.37 21.61 6.16
C LYS A 121 -10.32 20.21 6.80
N HIS A 122 -9.21 19.50 6.64
CA HIS A 122 -8.96 18.20 7.26
C HIS A 122 -8.11 18.32 8.54
N GLU A 123 -7.90 19.52 9.07
CA GLU A 123 -7.21 19.81 10.32
C GLU A 123 -8.22 20.39 11.31
N GLU A 124 -9.06 21.33 10.87
CA GLU A 124 -9.98 22.12 11.69
C GLU A 124 -11.43 21.59 11.75
N THR A 125 -11.66 20.30 11.45
CA THR A 125 -13.02 19.75 11.58
C THR A 125 -13.41 19.64 13.05
N MET A 126 -14.27 20.54 13.55
CA MET A 126 -14.67 20.59 14.96
C MET A 126 -15.49 19.36 15.41
N ASP A 127 -16.30 18.78 14.52
CA ASP A 127 -17.16 17.61 14.83
C ASP A 127 -16.45 16.25 14.63
N ARG A 128 -15.18 16.15 15.01
CA ARG A 128 -14.40 14.93 14.79
C ARG A 128 -14.71 13.84 15.82
N LYS A 129 -15.26 12.71 15.34
CA LYS A 129 -15.45 11.48 16.14
C LYS A 129 -14.16 10.68 16.39
N ARG A 130 -13.07 10.98 15.66
CA ARG A 130 -11.77 10.28 15.76
C ARG A 130 -10.63 11.29 15.70
N ASP A 131 -9.54 10.96 16.39
CA ASP A 131 -8.34 11.80 16.42
C ASP A 131 -7.78 12.10 15.02
N PRO A 132 -7.21 13.29 14.83
CA PRO A 132 -6.53 13.64 13.59
C PRO A 132 -5.39 12.66 13.28
N LYS A 133 -5.39 12.10 12.07
CA LYS A 133 -4.24 11.33 11.59
C LYS A 133 -2.98 12.22 11.55
N PRO A 134 -1.79 11.68 11.91
CA PRO A 134 -0.53 12.41 11.87
C PRO A 134 -0.28 13.11 10.53
N MET A 135 0.39 14.27 10.59
CA MET A 135 0.80 15.01 9.40
C MET A 135 1.91 14.22 8.68
N THR A 136 1.64 13.79 7.46
CA THR A 136 2.56 12.97 6.66
C THR A 136 3.17 13.72 5.47
N ARG A 137 2.64 14.90 5.13
CA ARG A 137 3.07 15.71 3.99
C ARG A 137 3.79 16.96 4.48
N CYS A 138 4.94 17.26 3.89
CA CYS A 138 5.84 18.35 4.29
C CYS A 138 6.18 19.30 3.14
N GLY A 139 5.38 19.32 2.07
CA GLY A 139 5.62 20.15 0.91
C GLY A 139 6.74 19.66 -0.01
N CYS A 140 7.06 18.35 0.02
CA CYS A 140 8.05 17.79 -0.89
C CYS A 140 7.65 18.06 -2.34
N MET A 141 8.61 18.38 -3.21
CA MET A 141 8.36 18.67 -4.63
C MET A 141 8.82 17.55 -5.57
N ALA A 142 9.42 16.48 -5.03
CA ALA A 142 9.88 15.35 -5.83
C ALA A 142 8.70 14.72 -6.59
N ALA A 143 8.82 14.71 -7.91
CA ALA A 143 7.74 14.37 -8.83
C ALA A 143 8.28 13.80 -10.14
N PHE A 144 7.46 12.97 -10.77
CA PHE A 144 7.71 12.36 -12.05
C PHE A 144 6.43 12.37 -12.88
N ARG A 145 6.52 12.78 -14.14
CA ARG A 145 5.35 12.84 -15.04
C ARG A 145 5.69 12.31 -16.41
N MET A 146 4.79 11.48 -16.92
CA MET A 146 4.80 11.02 -18.30
C MET A 146 3.61 11.54 -19.06
N LYS A 147 3.80 11.79 -20.36
CA LYS A 147 2.74 12.07 -21.32
C LYS A 147 2.83 11.12 -22.50
N TYR A 148 1.67 10.77 -23.03
CA TYR A 148 1.57 9.96 -24.23
C TYR A 148 1.87 10.81 -25.46
N ASP A 149 2.81 10.38 -26.29
CA ASP A 149 3.09 10.99 -27.59
C ASP A 149 2.48 10.16 -28.71
N GLN A 150 1.40 10.69 -29.29
CA GLN A 150 0.67 10.04 -30.39
C GLN A 150 1.53 9.84 -31.64
N LYS A 151 2.58 10.65 -31.87
CA LYS A 151 3.42 10.55 -33.07
C LYS A 151 4.37 9.36 -33.00
N SER A 152 4.91 9.09 -31.81
CA SER A 152 5.86 7.99 -31.59
C SER A 152 5.19 6.73 -31.02
N ASN A 153 3.93 6.82 -30.60
CA ASN A 153 3.20 5.74 -29.93
C ASN A 153 3.92 5.27 -28.65
N GLU A 154 4.53 6.21 -27.94
CA GLU A 154 5.37 5.97 -26.77
C GLU A 154 5.04 6.98 -25.66
N TRP A 155 5.30 6.61 -24.42
CA TRP A 155 5.24 7.52 -23.28
C TRP A 155 6.58 8.20 -23.05
N LYS A 156 6.55 9.53 -22.95
CA LYS A 156 7.73 10.37 -22.74
C LYS A 156 7.67 11.06 -21.39
N VAL A 157 8.82 11.20 -20.75
CA VAL A 157 8.95 11.93 -19.48
C VAL A 157 8.96 13.43 -19.75
N VAL A 158 8.18 14.18 -18.95
CA VAL A 158 7.99 15.63 -19.10
C VAL A 158 8.29 16.40 -17.82
N GLU A 159 8.30 15.71 -16.68
CA GLU A 159 8.63 16.27 -15.36
C GLU A 159 9.46 15.22 -14.64
N PHE A 160 10.61 15.62 -14.11
CA PHE A 160 11.39 14.82 -13.17
C PHE A 160 12.10 15.78 -12.22
N ALA A 161 11.63 15.81 -10.98
CA ALA A 161 12.20 16.57 -9.87
C ALA A 161 12.73 15.56 -8.84
N SER A 162 14.05 15.56 -8.64
CA SER A 162 14.76 14.64 -7.75
C SER A 162 14.89 15.15 -6.32
N ASP A 163 14.70 16.45 -6.09
CA ASP A 163 15.05 17.08 -4.82
C ASP A 163 13.99 16.82 -3.74
N HIS A 164 14.48 16.49 -2.54
CA HIS A 164 13.68 16.24 -1.36
C HIS A 164 13.97 17.28 -0.27
N ASN A 165 12.93 17.70 0.45
CA ASN A 165 13.02 18.63 1.58
C ASN A 165 12.87 17.92 2.93
N HIS A 166 13.09 16.62 2.97
CA HIS A 166 12.96 15.78 4.14
C HIS A 166 13.97 14.64 4.07
N GLU A 167 14.26 14.04 5.22
CA GLU A 167 15.12 12.86 5.30
C GLU A 167 14.52 11.68 4.51
N LEU A 168 15.41 10.96 3.84
CA LEU A 168 15.12 9.75 3.09
C LEU A 168 15.37 8.53 4.00
N ALA A 169 14.66 7.44 3.73
CA ALA A 169 14.84 6.19 4.46
C ALA A 169 16.20 5.57 4.16
N SER A 170 16.80 4.95 5.18
CA SER A 170 18.01 4.16 5.01
C SER A 170 17.73 2.90 4.17
N VAL A 171 18.77 2.32 3.56
CA VAL A 171 18.65 1.09 2.76
C VAL A 171 17.94 -0.04 3.53
N SER A 172 18.17 -0.15 4.84
CA SER A 172 17.51 -1.13 5.70
C SER A 172 16.05 -0.82 6.02
N ASP A 173 15.60 0.43 5.85
CA ASP A 173 14.22 0.83 6.15
C ASP A 173 13.34 0.96 4.91
N VAL A 174 13.95 1.07 3.72
CA VAL A 174 13.26 1.27 2.44
C VAL A 174 12.18 0.20 2.21
N GLN A 175 12.46 -1.06 2.52
CA GLN A 175 11.52 -2.17 2.32
C GLN A 175 10.22 -2.01 3.13
N PHE A 176 10.23 -1.20 4.20
CA PHE A 176 9.05 -0.96 5.03
C PHE A 176 8.22 0.24 4.57
N LEU A 177 8.69 0.99 3.57
CA LEU A 177 7.95 2.09 2.96
C LEU A 177 6.76 1.57 2.17
N ARG A 178 5.62 2.24 2.30
CA ARG A 178 4.32 1.77 1.79
C ARG A 178 4.33 1.36 0.31
N SER A 179 4.97 2.13 -0.57
CA SER A 179 5.02 1.84 -2.01
C SER A 179 5.87 0.63 -2.38
N HIS A 180 6.76 0.21 -1.48
CA HIS A 180 7.67 -0.92 -1.68
C HIS A 180 7.15 -2.20 -1.01
N ARG A 181 6.08 -2.09 -0.21
CA ARG A 181 5.40 -3.22 0.42
C ARG A 181 4.30 -3.77 -0.46
N LYS A 182 4.62 -4.76 -1.29
CA LYS A 182 3.65 -5.49 -2.13
C LYS A 182 3.78 -6.98 -1.82
N VAL A 183 2.65 -7.64 -1.59
CA VAL A 183 2.59 -9.10 -1.57
C VAL A 183 2.55 -9.56 -3.02
N GLY A 184 3.59 -10.25 -3.48
CA GLY A 184 3.71 -10.70 -4.86
C GLY A 184 2.63 -11.74 -5.21
N GLU A 185 2.36 -11.94 -6.50
CA GLU A 185 1.40 -12.98 -6.93
C GLU A 185 1.91 -14.38 -6.58
N SER A 186 3.22 -14.62 -6.65
CA SER A 186 3.86 -15.86 -6.17
C SER A 186 3.58 -16.10 -4.68
N ASP A 187 3.78 -15.07 -3.85
CA ASP A 187 3.55 -15.17 -2.41
C ASP A 187 2.06 -15.38 -2.11
N LYS A 188 1.16 -14.69 -2.82
CA LYS A 188 -0.28 -14.90 -2.71
C LYS A 188 -0.68 -16.33 -3.05
N ALA A 189 -0.15 -16.88 -4.14
CA ALA A 189 -0.40 -18.25 -4.55
C ALA A 189 0.08 -19.26 -3.49
N GLN A 190 1.29 -19.05 -2.95
CA GLN A 190 1.84 -19.88 -1.88
C GLN A 190 1.00 -19.78 -0.60
N VAL A 191 0.56 -18.58 -0.23
CA VAL A 191 -0.32 -18.34 0.93
C VAL A 191 -1.65 -19.05 0.73
N GLN A 192 -2.26 -18.98 -0.45
CA GLN A 192 -3.52 -19.67 -0.74
C GLN A 192 -3.35 -21.19 -0.64
N ALA A 193 -2.26 -21.74 -1.16
CA ALA A 193 -1.95 -23.17 -1.09
C ALA A 193 -1.73 -23.66 0.37
N LEU A 194 -1.01 -22.90 1.19
CA LEU A 194 -0.80 -23.26 2.60
C LEU A 194 -2.08 -23.11 3.44
N ARG A 195 -2.93 -22.12 3.12
CA ARG A 195 -4.21 -21.95 3.80
C ARG A 195 -5.21 -23.04 3.47
N SER A 196 -5.21 -23.57 2.24
CA SER A 196 -6.15 -24.63 1.84
C SER A 196 -5.93 -25.94 2.61
N VAL A 197 -4.70 -26.17 3.10
CA VAL A 197 -4.34 -27.30 3.96
C VAL A 197 -4.40 -26.96 5.47
N GLY A 198 -4.92 -25.78 5.83
CA GLY A 198 -5.21 -25.40 7.22
C GLY A 198 -4.06 -24.72 7.99
N VAL A 199 -2.97 -24.33 7.34
CA VAL A 199 -1.87 -23.60 8.01
C VAL A 199 -2.34 -22.20 8.42
N LYS A 200 -2.02 -21.78 9.65
CA LYS A 200 -2.39 -20.46 10.15
C LYS A 200 -1.59 -19.37 9.44
N THR A 201 -2.22 -18.24 9.12
CA THR A 201 -1.56 -17.09 8.46
C THR A 201 -0.31 -16.60 9.18
N SER A 202 -0.26 -16.69 10.51
CA SER A 202 0.93 -16.34 11.29
C SER A 202 2.12 -17.23 10.95
N GLN A 203 1.90 -18.55 10.86
CA GLN A 203 2.92 -19.54 10.50
C GLN A 203 3.35 -19.40 9.04
N ILE A 204 2.41 -19.03 8.15
CA ILE A 204 2.72 -18.72 6.75
C ILE A 204 3.65 -17.51 6.66
N MET A 205 3.41 -16.44 7.43
CA MET A 205 4.36 -15.32 7.48
C MET A 205 5.73 -15.75 7.96
N ASP A 206 5.82 -16.53 9.04
CA ASP A 206 7.10 -16.98 9.57
C ASP A 206 7.85 -17.86 8.54
N HIS A 207 7.12 -18.68 7.78
CA HIS A 207 7.66 -19.47 6.68
C HIS A 207 8.22 -18.60 5.54
N LEU A 208 7.45 -17.60 5.08
CA LEU A 208 7.88 -16.67 4.01
C LEU A 208 9.11 -15.86 4.42
N VAL A 209 9.14 -15.40 5.67
CA VAL A 209 10.30 -14.69 6.26
C VAL A 209 11.52 -15.61 6.30
N HIS A 210 11.35 -16.86 6.73
CA HIS A 210 12.44 -17.83 6.77
C HIS A 210 12.98 -18.14 5.38
N GLN A 211 12.10 -18.36 4.39
CA GLN A 211 12.49 -18.59 2.99
C GLN A 211 13.22 -17.39 2.38
N SER A 212 12.82 -16.17 2.74
CA SER A 212 13.46 -14.94 2.28
C SER A 212 14.76 -14.63 3.04
N GLY A 213 15.08 -15.35 4.10
CA GLY A 213 16.27 -15.14 4.92
C GLY A 213 16.17 -13.92 5.86
N GLY A 214 14.98 -13.43 6.16
CA GLY A 214 14.79 -12.29 7.07
C GLY A 214 13.52 -11.47 6.78
N TYR A 215 13.13 -10.64 7.75
CA TYR A 215 11.99 -9.71 7.61
C TYR A 215 12.31 -8.58 6.64
N GLU A 216 13.59 -8.29 6.47
CA GLU A 216 14.10 -7.31 5.52
C GLU A 216 13.89 -7.75 4.07
N ASN A 217 14.02 -9.05 3.80
CA ASN A 217 14.03 -9.57 2.44
C ASN A 217 12.65 -9.98 1.93
N VAL A 218 11.68 -10.23 2.83
CA VAL A 218 10.32 -10.65 2.42
C VAL A 218 9.57 -9.53 1.68
N GLY A 219 9.94 -8.27 1.90
CA GLY A 219 9.39 -7.14 1.13
C GLY A 219 7.98 -6.69 1.52
N PHE A 220 7.36 -7.23 2.56
CA PHE A 220 6.07 -6.77 3.09
C PHE A 220 5.89 -7.10 4.58
N THR A 221 4.98 -6.39 5.26
CA THR A 221 4.70 -6.66 6.67
C THR A 221 3.64 -7.72 6.86
N ARG A 222 3.58 -8.30 8.06
CA ARG A 222 2.47 -9.19 8.47
C ARG A 222 1.12 -8.58 8.15
N LYS A 223 0.92 -7.30 8.47
CA LYS A 223 -0.35 -6.60 8.23
C LYS A 223 -0.70 -6.52 6.75
N ASP A 224 0.30 -6.34 5.88
CA ASP A 224 0.08 -6.33 4.43
C ASP A 224 -0.41 -7.69 3.92
N LEU A 225 0.11 -8.81 4.45
CA LEU A 225 -0.41 -10.15 4.14
C LEU A 225 -1.86 -10.35 4.61
N TYR A 226 -2.17 -9.97 5.85
CA TYR A 226 -3.55 -10.10 6.34
C TYR A 226 -4.52 -9.26 5.49
N ASN A 227 -4.11 -8.06 5.09
CA ASN A 227 -4.92 -7.21 4.23
C ASN A 227 -5.08 -7.81 2.82
N SER A 228 -4.06 -8.45 2.24
CA SER A 228 -4.17 -9.08 0.92
C SER A 228 -5.13 -10.28 0.95
N ILE A 229 -5.08 -11.09 2.01
CA ILE A 229 -6.01 -12.19 2.24
C ILE A 229 -7.44 -11.68 2.40
N ASP A 230 -7.63 -10.62 3.19
CA ASP A 230 -8.95 -10.02 3.37
C ASP A 230 -9.51 -9.47 2.06
N MET A 231 -8.68 -8.80 1.25
CA MET A 231 -9.06 -8.34 -0.08
C MET A 231 -9.46 -9.50 -1.02
N ASP A 232 -8.71 -10.61 -1.03
CA ASP A 232 -9.06 -11.81 -1.81
C ASP A 232 -10.34 -12.48 -1.33
N ARG A 233 -10.63 -12.41 -0.03
CA ARG A 233 -11.91 -12.86 0.52
C ARG A 233 -13.05 -11.97 0.04
N MET A 234 -12.88 -10.65 0.13
CA MET A 234 -13.89 -9.68 -0.26
C MET A 234 -14.19 -9.70 -1.77
N SER A 235 -13.20 -9.96 -2.62
CA SER A 235 -13.42 -10.06 -4.08
C SER A 235 -14.30 -11.24 -4.48
N LYS A 236 -14.34 -12.31 -3.67
CA LYS A 236 -15.17 -13.50 -3.90
C LYS A 236 -16.62 -13.31 -3.44
N ILE A 237 -16.91 -12.26 -2.66
CA ILE A 237 -18.26 -11.95 -2.18
C ILE A 237 -18.93 -11.04 -3.23
N SER A 238 -19.60 -11.67 -4.19
CA SER A 238 -20.23 -11.06 -5.39
C SER A 238 -21.13 -9.83 -5.10
N HIS A 239 -21.77 -9.78 -3.93
CA HIS A 239 -22.86 -8.84 -3.63
C HIS A 239 -22.67 -8.04 -2.32
N GLY A 240 -21.46 -8.09 -1.74
CA GLY A 240 -21.23 -7.53 -0.40
C GLY A 240 -21.97 -8.31 0.70
N ASP A 241 -21.55 -8.07 1.95
CA ASP A 241 -21.96 -8.89 3.08
C ASP A 241 -23.46 -8.81 3.38
N ALA A 242 -24.08 -7.64 3.14
CA ALA A 242 -25.50 -7.42 3.43
C ALA A 242 -26.44 -8.10 2.42
N GLU A 243 -26.16 -7.98 1.13
CA GLU A 243 -27.00 -8.59 0.09
C GLU A 243 -26.82 -10.11 0.05
N GLY A 244 -25.61 -10.62 0.31
CA GLY A 244 -25.38 -12.04 0.55
C GLY A 244 -26.12 -12.58 1.77
N GLY A 245 -26.13 -11.81 2.87
CA GLY A 245 -26.94 -12.11 4.05
C GLY A 245 -28.44 -12.14 3.74
N LEU A 246 -28.95 -11.13 3.02
CA LEU A 246 -30.36 -11.08 2.60
C LEU A 246 -30.72 -12.24 1.67
N ALA A 247 -29.87 -12.60 0.70
CA ALA A 247 -30.11 -13.73 -0.18
C ALA A 247 -30.20 -15.05 0.60
N TYR A 248 -29.32 -15.26 1.58
CA TYR A 248 -29.37 -16.42 2.46
C TYR A 248 -30.67 -16.44 3.29
N LEU A 249 -31.04 -15.30 3.88
CA LEU A 249 -32.23 -15.18 4.71
C LEU A 249 -33.52 -15.37 3.87
N CYS A 250 -33.58 -14.81 2.67
CA CYS A 250 -34.67 -15.03 1.70
C CYS A 250 -34.79 -16.51 1.32
N ALA A 251 -33.68 -17.16 0.94
CA ALA A 251 -33.68 -18.60 0.59
C ALA A 251 -34.12 -19.47 1.77
N LYS A 252 -33.77 -19.08 3.01
CA LYS A 252 -34.18 -19.80 4.22
C LYS A 252 -35.69 -19.64 4.50
N LYS A 253 -36.26 -18.47 4.21
CA LYS A 253 -37.72 -18.22 4.28
C LYS A 253 -38.49 -19.00 3.21
N GLU A 254 -37.91 -19.20 2.03
CA GLU A 254 -38.49 -20.06 0.99
C GLU A 254 -38.51 -21.53 1.40
N THR A 255 -37.53 -21.96 2.21
CA THR A 255 -37.42 -23.36 2.68
C THR A 255 -38.25 -23.62 3.94
N ASP A 256 -38.37 -22.63 4.81
CA ASP A 256 -39.11 -22.72 6.08
C ASP A 256 -40.09 -21.56 6.22
N SER A 257 -41.37 -21.86 6.04
CA SER A 257 -42.48 -20.90 6.14
C SER A 257 -42.63 -20.26 7.53
N SER A 258 -41.98 -20.83 8.56
CA SER A 258 -41.98 -20.31 9.93
C SER A 258 -40.76 -19.41 10.23
N PHE A 259 -39.84 -19.27 9.28
CA PHE A 259 -38.65 -18.44 9.42
C PHE A 259 -38.91 -16.98 9.02
N PHE A 260 -38.56 -16.04 9.92
CA PHE A 260 -38.72 -14.59 9.75
C PHE A 260 -37.44 -13.85 10.16
N PHE A 261 -37.14 -12.74 9.48
CA PHE A 261 -35.95 -11.90 9.71
C PHE A 261 -36.22 -10.45 9.26
#